data_AF-A0A1G9N6Y1-F1
#
_entry.id   AF-A0A1G9N6Y1-F1
#
_cell.length_a   1.000
_cell.length_b   1.000
_cell.length_c   1.000
_cell.angle_alpha   90.00
_cell.angle_beta   90.00
_cell.angle_gamma   90.00
#
_symmetry.space_group_name_H-M   'P 1'
#
loop_
_entity.id
_entity.type
_entity.pdbx_description
1 polymer ?
#
loop_
_entity_poly.entity_id
_entity_poly.type
_entity_poly.pdbx_seq_one_letter_code
_entity_poly.pdbx_strand_id
1 'polypeptide(L)'
;MSTLTFFYFMDYKDGKMARMETTGDMEIPVNIFIDNASEYEDLQETLCNIDIYGIGSDIKVFPSEESYEESGPQMTPQSMIPMGTFPINDDPDFTESPHILFSGIVKEVESILPSRPDDPNYCLTIETLEFEFYLYCKLAIPVEAGNIINGVAWLFGDIALLE
;
A
#
# COMPACT_ATOMS: atom_id res chain seq x y z
N MET A 1 -4.63 -5.63 9.65
CA MET A 1 -4.83 -4.32 10.31
C MET A 1 -3.48 -3.83 10.76
N SER A 2 -3.09 -2.64 10.32
CA SER A 2 -1.77 -2.07 10.56
C SER A 2 -1.90 -0.91 11.54
N THR A 3 -0.92 -0.73 12.43
CA THR A 3 -0.86 0.40 13.34
C THR A 3 0.07 1.45 12.75
N LEU A 4 -0.41 2.68 12.60
CA LEU A 4 0.32 3.80 12.02
C LEU A 4 0.17 5.04 12.90
N THR A 5 1.18 5.92 12.89
CA THR A 5 1.05 7.26 13.44
C THR A 5 0.38 8.16 12.41
N PHE A 6 -0.79 8.70 12.73
CA PHE A 6 -1.44 9.75 11.94
C PHE A 6 -0.84 11.11 12.27
N PHE A 7 -0.64 11.96 11.26
CA PHE A 7 -0.21 13.35 11.45
C PHE A 7 -1.28 14.37 11.09
N TYR A 8 -1.73 14.37 9.83
CA TYR A 8 -2.71 15.34 9.34
C TYR A 8 -3.40 14.86 8.06
N PHE A 9 -4.55 15.47 7.76
CA PHE A 9 -5.25 15.31 6.49
C PHE A 9 -4.85 16.36 5.46
N MET A 10 -4.97 15.96 4.19
CA MET A 10 -4.82 16.80 3.00
C MET A 10 -6.00 16.56 2.07
N ASP A 11 -6.39 17.58 1.32
CA ASP A 11 -7.44 17.44 0.31
C ASP A 11 -6.93 16.61 -0.88
N TYR A 12 -7.72 15.64 -1.34
CA TYR A 12 -7.36 14.77 -2.45
C TYR A 12 -8.58 14.42 -3.31
N LYS A 13 -8.65 14.99 -4.52
CA LYS A 13 -9.73 14.77 -5.50
C LYS A 13 -11.13 14.87 -4.88
N ASP A 14 -11.74 13.72 -4.56
CA ASP A 14 -13.11 13.58 -4.06
C ASP A 14 -13.17 13.22 -2.57
N GLY A 15 -12.06 13.37 -1.83
CA GLY A 15 -12.00 13.05 -0.41
C GLY A 15 -10.75 13.62 0.25
N LYS A 16 -10.26 12.91 1.28
CA LYS A 16 -9.07 13.31 2.03
C LYS A 16 -8.04 12.18 2.02
N MET A 17 -6.79 12.59 2.03
CA MET A 17 -5.63 11.72 2.19
C MET A 17 -4.97 12.03 3.52
N ALA A 18 -4.59 11.02 4.27
CA ALA A 18 -3.85 11.18 5.51
C ALA A 18 -2.35 11.03 5.25
N ARG A 19 -1.57 11.93 5.85
CA ARG A 19 -0.14 11.71 6.10
C ARG A 19 -0.02 10.80 7.33
N MET A 20 0.59 9.64 7.14
CA MET A 20 0.82 8.65 8.20
C MET A 20 2.28 8.17 8.18
N GLU A 21 2.69 7.43 9.21
CA GLU A 21 3.99 6.80 9.29
C GLU A 21 3.90 5.43 9.94
N THR A 22 4.69 4.50 9.41
CA THR A 22 4.82 3.14 9.94
C THR A 22 5.43 3.15 11.33
N THR A 23 4.93 2.27 12.19
CA THR A 23 5.42 2.11 13.56
C THR A 23 6.34 0.90 13.60
N GLY A 24 7.56 1.05 14.11
CA GLY A 24 8.50 -0.08 14.19
C GLY A 24 9.95 0.36 14.15
N ASP A 25 10.81 -0.52 13.65
CA ASP A 25 12.25 -0.23 13.48
C ASP A 25 12.51 0.74 12.32
N MET A 26 11.53 0.92 11.43
CA MET A 26 11.56 1.88 10.34
C MET A 26 10.35 2.81 10.37
N GLU A 27 10.63 4.10 10.42
CA GLU A 27 9.66 5.19 10.35
C GLU A 27 9.52 5.62 8.87
N ILE A 28 8.71 4.88 8.12
CA ILE A 28 8.44 5.17 6.70
C ILE A 28 7.17 6.01 6.60
N PRO A 29 7.25 7.27 6.12
CA PRO A 29 6.07 8.08 5.90
C PRO A 29 5.30 7.58 4.67
N VAL A 30 3.98 7.51 4.79
CA VAL A 30 3.09 7.02 3.75
C VAL A 30 1.84 7.88 3.69
N ASN A 31 1.39 8.13 2.47
CA ASN A 31 0.12 8.78 2.22
C ASN A 31 -0.94 7.72 1.93
N ILE A 32 -2.10 7.81 2.56
CA ILE A 32 -3.21 6.85 2.39
C ILE A 32 -4.50 7.63 2.18
N PHE A 33 -5.28 7.28 1.15
CA PHE A 33 -6.63 7.85 1.00
C PHE A 33 -7.55 7.29 2.09
N ILE A 34 -8.27 8.15 2.82
CA ILE A 34 -9.09 7.70 3.94
C ILE A 34 -10.56 7.84 3.60
N ASP A 35 -11.26 6.71 3.46
CA ASP A 35 -12.67 6.66 3.07
C ASP A 35 -13.57 7.27 4.15
N ASN A 36 -13.28 6.98 5.42
CA ASN A 36 -14.01 7.50 6.58
C ASN A 36 -13.43 8.81 7.17
N ALA A 37 -12.68 9.61 6.40
CA ALA A 37 -11.97 10.78 6.92
C ALA A 37 -12.89 11.82 7.59
N SER A 38 -14.14 11.93 7.13
CA SER A 38 -15.13 12.84 7.70
C SER A 38 -15.50 12.53 9.16
N GLU A 39 -15.23 11.31 9.63
CA GLU A 39 -15.46 10.91 11.02
C GLU A 39 -14.32 11.37 11.94
N TYR A 40 -13.20 11.82 11.38
CA TYR A 40 -11.95 12.09 12.08
C TYR A 40 -11.35 13.46 11.75
N GLU A 41 -12.13 14.44 11.27
CA GLU A 41 -11.58 15.73 10.82
C GLU A 41 -10.80 16.50 11.91
N ASP A 42 -11.16 16.32 13.17
CA ASP A 42 -10.50 16.96 14.33
C ASP A 42 -9.36 16.11 14.93
N LEU A 43 -9.06 14.94 14.34
CA LEU A 43 -8.02 14.03 14.80
C LEU A 43 -6.67 14.76 14.85
N GLN A 44 -6.01 14.65 15.98
CA GLN A 44 -4.66 15.17 16.18
C GLN A 44 -3.64 14.07 15.94
N GLU A 45 -2.36 14.42 15.93
CA GLU A 45 -1.27 13.45 15.84
C GLU A 45 -1.44 12.36 16.91
N THR A 46 -1.66 11.12 16.46
CA THR A 46 -1.95 9.99 17.34
C THR A 46 -1.68 8.67 16.64
N LEU A 47 -1.50 7.62 17.44
CA LEU A 47 -1.48 6.25 16.96
C LEU A 47 -2.89 5.79 16.59
N CYS A 48 -3.05 5.20 15.41
CA CYS A 48 -4.30 4.67 14.90
C CYS A 48 -4.09 3.25 14.37
N ASN A 49 -5.12 2.43 14.49
CA ASN A 49 -5.23 1.26 13.64
C ASN A 49 -5.86 1.67 12.32
N ILE A 50 -5.44 1.00 11.25
CA ILE A 50 -6.00 1.20 9.93
C ILE A 50 -6.09 -0.15 9.22
N ASP A 51 -7.23 -0.37 8.55
CA ASP A 51 -7.34 -1.43 7.55
C ASP A 51 -6.94 -0.83 6.20
N ILE A 52 -5.81 -1.30 5.69
CA ILE A 52 -5.18 -0.74 4.48
C ILE A 52 -5.43 -1.68 3.32
N TYR A 53 -5.92 -1.09 2.24
CA TYR A 53 -6.18 -1.72 0.97
C TYR A 53 -5.36 -1.02 -0.11
N GLY A 54 -5.06 -1.74 -1.18
CA GLY A 54 -4.31 -1.25 -2.32
C GLY A 54 -4.93 -1.72 -3.62
N ILE A 55 -5.06 -0.81 -4.59
CA ILE A 55 -5.34 -1.19 -5.97
C ILE A 55 -4.02 -1.34 -6.71
N GLY A 56 -3.71 -2.55 -7.14
CA GLY A 56 -2.45 -2.90 -7.79
C GLY A 56 -2.41 -2.56 -9.27
N SER A 57 -1.30 -1.97 -9.71
CA SER A 57 -0.95 -1.76 -11.11
C SER A 57 0.49 -2.20 -11.39
N ASP A 58 0.75 -2.59 -12.64
CA ASP A 58 2.07 -3.06 -13.08
C ASP A 58 2.64 -4.21 -12.24
N ILE A 59 1.74 -5.08 -11.75
CA ILE A 59 2.07 -6.16 -10.84
C ILE A 59 2.83 -7.27 -11.57
N LYS A 60 3.96 -7.66 -10.98
CA LYS A 60 4.78 -8.80 -11.36
C LYS A 60 4.84 -9.79 -10.19
N VAL A 61 4.78 -11.07 -10.52
CA VAL A 61 4.85 -12.17 -9.55
C VAL A 61 6.13 -12.94 -9.79
N PHE A 62 6.84 -13.23 -8.71
CA PHE A 62 8.04 -14.06 -8.71
C PHE A 62 7.82 -15.24 -7.77
N PRO A 63 8.18 -16.47 -8.18
CA PRO A 63 7.88 -17.67 -7.42
C PRO A 63 8.64 -17.74 -6.09
N SER A 64 9.80 -17.09 -5.99
CA SER A 64 10.68 -17.09 -4.82
C SER A 64 11.52 -15.82 -4.75
N GLU A 65 12.12 -15.59 -3.59
CA GLU A 65 13.12 -14.55 -3.37
C GLU A 65 14.32 -14.68 -4.33
N GLU A 66 14.85 -15.90 -4.49
CA GLU A 66 15.94 -16.20 -5.43
C GLU A 66 15.56 -15.78 -6.86
N SER A 67 14.37 -16.15 -7.32
CA SER A 67 13.90 -15.75 -8.66
C SER A 67 13.71 -14.24 -8.80
N TYR A 68 13.41 -13.54 -7.72
CA TYR A 68 13.27 -12.09 -7.71
C TYR A 68 14.65 -11.41 -7.83
N GLU A 69 15.62 -11.86 -7.03
CA GLU A 69 17.00 -11.35 -7.04
C GLU A 69 17.70 -11.60 -8.38
N GLU A 70 17.46 -12.75 -9.01
CA GLU A 70 18.04 -13.08 -10.32
C GLU A 70 17.41 -12.29 -11.49
N SER A 71 16.26 -11.63 -11.28
CA SER A 71 15.52 -10.94 -12.33
C SER A 71 16.14 -9.61 -12.78
N GLY A 72 17.21 -9.17 -12.14
CA GLY A 72 17.97 -7.96 -12.48
C GLY A 72 18.02 -6.94 -11.33
N PRO A 73 18.36 -5.68 -11.61
CA PRO A 73 18.35 -4.64 -10.58
C PRO A 73 16.91 -4.39 -10.12
N GLN A 74 16.61 -4.86 -8.92
CA GLN A 74 15.32 -4.70 -8.25
C GLN A 74 15.53 -4.03 -6.89
N MET A 75 14.43 -3.65 -6.24
CA MET A 75 14.46 -3.35 -4.81
C MET A 75 14.79 -4.61 -4.00
N THR A 76 14.95 -4.49 -2.69
CA THR A 76 14.98 -5.68 -1.83
C THR A 76 13.64 -6.43 -1.90
N PRO A 77 13.60 -7.76 -1.68
CA PRO A 77 12.39 -8.57 -1.79
C PRO A 77 11.20 -8.07 -0.97
N GLN A 78 11.49 -7.47 0.18
CA GLN A 78 10.57 -6.65 0.95
C GLN A 78 11.08 -5.21 0.93
N SER A 79 10.32 -4.32 0.31
CA SER A 79 10.65 -2.89 0.18
C SER A 79 9.39 -2.08 -0.07
N MET A 80 9.41 -0.83 0.36
CA MET A 80 8.35 0.13 0.06
C MET A 80 8.97 1.51 -0.19
N ILE A 81 8.56 2.15 -1.28
CA ILE A 81 8.94 3.52 -1.63
C ILE A 81 7.65 4.33 -1.79
N PRO A 82 7.39 5.30 -0.89
CA PRO A 82 6.19 6.12 -0.93
C PRO A 82 6.32 7.22 -2.00
N MET A 83 5.97 6.90 -3.24
CA MET A 83 6.21 7.76 -4.42
C MET A 83 5.54 9.12 -4.36
N GLY A 84 4.35 9.21 -3.74
CA GLY A 84 3.56 10.44 -3.69
C GLY A 84 3.70 11.21 -2.38
N THR A 85 4.76 10.96 -1.61
CA THR A 85 4.96 11.53 -0.27
C THR A 85 5.87 12.75 -0.27
N PHE A 86 6.90 12.80 -1.12
CA PHE A 86 7.81 13.94 -1.20
C PHE A 86 8.08 14.32 -2.66
N PRO A 87 8.26 15.62 -2.95
CA PRO A 87 8.64 16.07 -4.28
C PRO A 87 10.07 15.63 -4.61
N ILE A 88 10.33 15.40 -5.90
CA ILE A 88 11.70 15.22 -6.38
C ILE A 88 12.31 16.63 -6.51
N ASN A 89 12.94 17.10 -5.42
CA ASN A 89 13.44 18.48 -5.21
C ASN A 89 12.33 19.51 -4.93
N ASP A 90 12.59 20.78 -5.17
CA ASP A 90 11.62 21.88 -5.04
C ASP A 90 10.64 21.93 -6.22
N ASP A 91 10.11 20.78 -6.65
CA ASP A 91 9.15 20.71 -7.74
C ASP A 91 7.81 21.36 -7.32
N PRO A 92 7.46 22.54 -7.86
CA PRO A 92 6.24 23.24 -7.47
C PRO A 92 4.98 22.56 -8.01
N ASP A 93 5.11 21.67 -9.00
CA ASP A 93 4.00 20.96 -9.64
C ASP A 93 3.80 19.56 -9.02
N PHE A 94 4.58 19.21 -7.99
CA PHE A 94 4.44 17.94 -7.31
C PHE A 94 3.04 17.78 -6.72
N THR A 95 2.40 16.68 -7.08
CA THR A 95 1.08 16.31 -6.57
C THR A 95 1.24 15.14 -5.61
N GLU A 96 0.93 15.37 -4.34
CA GLU A 96 0.90 14.30 -3.36
C GLU A 96 -0.10 13.20 -3.78
N SER A 97 0.26 11.95 -3.54
CA SER A 97 -0.61 10.82 -3.86
C SER A 97 -0.36 9.63 -2.94
N PRO A 98 -1.34 8.74 -2.77
CA PRO A 98 -1.19 7.58 -1.90
C PRO A 98 -0.58 6.39 -2.65
N HIS A 99 0.27 6.65 -3.65
CA HIS A 99 0.92 5.60 -4.41
C HIS A 99 2.22 5.17 -3.72
N ILE A 100 2.41 3.85 -3.68
CA ILE A 100 3.66 3.21 -3.29
C ILE A 100 4.21 2.38 -4.45
N LEU A 101 5.52 2.39 -4.63
CA LEU A 101 6.23 1.32 -5.33
C LEU A 101 6.66 0.32 -4.26
N PHE A 102 6.32 -0.95 -4.44
CA PHE A 102 6.57 -1.96 -3.41
C PHE A 102 7.10 -3.27 -3.98
N SER A 103 7.77 -4.00 -3.11
CA SER A 103 8.01 -5.42 -3.19
C SER A 103 7.64 -6.04 -1.85
N GLY A 104 6.96 -7.17 -1.87
CA GLY A 104 6.49 -7.82 -0.65
C GLY A 104 6.18 -9.29 -0.84
N ILE A 105 6.10 -10.00 0.28
CA ILE A 105 5.81 -11.42 0.32
C ILE A 105 4.30 -11.60 0.42
N VAL A 106 3.74 -12.49 -0.41
CA VAL A 106 2.34 -12.90 -0.30
C VAL A 106 2.18 -13.78 0.93
N LYS A 107 1.33 -13.38 1.88
CA LYS A 107 1.00 -14.17 3.07
C LYS A 107 -0.21 -15.06 2.84
N GLU A 108 -1.22 -14.48 2.22
CA GLU A 108 -2.50 -15.14 1.95
C GLU A 108 -3.02 -14.77 0.57
N VAL A 109 -3.76 -15.71 -0.04
CA VAL A 109 -4.31 -15.58 -1.38
C VAL A 109 -5.81 -15.86 -1.32
N GLU A 110 -6.61 -14.87 -1.71
CA GLU A 110 -8.04 -15.03 -1.93
C GLU A 110 -8.36 -14.81 -3.41
N SER A 111 -8.92 -15.83 -4.07
CA SER A 111 -9.42 -15.70 -5.44
C SER A 111 -10.79 -15.07 -5.47
N ILE A 112 -10.95 -14.02 -6.27
CA ILE A 112 -12.20 -13.30 -6.46
C ILE A 112 -12.75 -13.66 -7.84
N LEU A 113 -14.06 -13.93 -7.93
CA LEU A 113 -14.73 -14.08 -9.22
C LEU A 113 -14.95 -12.68 -9.84
N PRO A 114 -14.25 -12.30 -10.93
CA PRO A 114 -14.36 -10.96 -11.49
C PRO A 114 -15.75 -10.75 -12.11
N SER A 115 -16.36 -9.59 -11.87
CA SER A 115 -17.66 -9.24 -12.44
C SER A 115 -17.54 -8.65 -13.86
N ARG A 116 -16.38 -8.08 -14.20
CA ARG A 116 -16.00 -7.55 -15.50
C ARG A 116 -14.59 -8.01 -15.88
N PRO A 117 -14.23 -7.98 -17.17
CA PRO A 117 -12.92 -8.43 -17.62
C PRO A 117 -11.76 -7.76 -16.88
N ASP A 118 -11.86 -6.47 -16.56
CA ASP A 118 -10.78 -5.69 -15.96
C ASP A 118 -10.87 -5.55 -14.44
N ASP A 119 -11.86 -6.22 -13.82
CA ASP A 119 -11.94 -6.27 -12.37
C ASP A 119 -10.80 -7.14 -11.79
N PRO A 120 -10.37 -6.85 -10.54
CA PRO A 120 -9.46 -7.72 -9.81
C PRO A 120 -9.96 -9.16 -9.74
N ASN A 121 -9.03 -10.12 -9.83
CA ASN A 121 -9.32 -11.54 -9.63
C ASN A 121 -8.62 -12.12 -8.40
N TYR A 122 -7.84 -11.30 -7.68
CA TYR A 122 -7.23 -11.65 -6.41
C TYR A 122 -7.35 -10.52 -5.39
N CYS A 123 -7.52 -10.90 -4.12
CA CYS A 123 -7.14 -10.11 -2.95
C CYS A 123 -5.97 -10.84 -2.27
N LEU A 124 -4.85 -10.16 -2.13
CA LEU A 124 -3.63 -10.72 -1.56
C LEU A 124 -3.28 -10.00 -0.27
N THR A 125 -2.97 -10.72 0.79
CA THR A 125 -2.34 -10.11 1.98
C THR A 125 -0.85 -9.99 1.70
N ILE A 126 -0.35 -8.77 1.60
CA ILE A 126 1.05 -8.48 1.28
C ILE A 126 1.77 -7.98 2.52
N GLU A 127 2.87 -8.67 2.87
CA GLU A 127 3.81 -8.20 3.89
C GLU A 127 5.01 -7.53 3.21
N THR A 128 5.13 -6.22 3.40
CA THR A 128 6.36 -5.45 3.16
C THR A 128 6.90 -4.92 4.49
N LEU A 129 8.03 -4.22 4.50
CA LEU A 129 8.78 -3.68 5.66
C LEU A 129 7.91 -3.32 6.90
N GLU A 130 7.56 -4.31 7.73
CA GLU A 130 6.66 -4.18 8.90
C GLU A 130 5.28 -3.55 8.58
N PHE A 131 4.87 -3.60 7.33
CA PHE A 131 3.65 -3.02 6.80
C PHE A 131 2.86 -4.08 6.05
N GLU A 132 1.65 -4.35 6.52
CA GLU A 132 0.74 -5.30 5.90
C GLU A 132 -0.46 -4.57 5.29
N PHE A 133 -0.84 -4.95 4.08
CA PHE A 133 -2.03 -4.42 3.41
C PHE A 133 -2.65 -5.45 2.46
N TYR A 134 -3.93 -5.25 2.17
CA TYR A 134 -4.68 -6.08 1.23
C TYR A 134 -4.56 -5.51 -0.19
N LEU A 135 -3.99 -6.26 -1.12
CA LEU A 135 -3.81 -5.86 -2.51
C LEU A 135 -4.89 -6.49 -3.39
N TYR A 136 -5.75 -5.65 -3.96
CA TYR A 136 -6.62 -6.03 -5.06
C TYR A 136 -5.87 -5.88 -6.38
N CYS A 137 -5.72 -6.99 -7.11
CA CYS A 137 -5.04 -6.96 -8.40
C CYS A 137 -5.62 -7.97 -9.39
N LYS A 138 -5.26 -7.77 -10.66
CA LYS A 138 -5.59 -8.67 -11.77
C LYS A 138 -4.32 -9.36 -12.25
N LEU A 139 -4.28 -10.68 -12.14
CA LEU A 139 -3.14 -11.51 -12.56
C LEU A 139 -3.57 -12.52 -13.61
N ALA A 140 -2.73 -12.69 -14.65
CA ALA A 140 -2.94 -13.70 -15.69
C ALA A 140 -2.38 -15.08 -15.29
N ILE A 141 -1.52 -15.11 -14.27
CA ILE A 141 -0.88 -16.32 -13.74
C ILE A 141 -1.39 -16.59 -12.32
N PRO A 142 -1.38 -17.85 -11.88
CA PRO A 142 -1.62 -18.19 -10.48
C PRO A 142 -0.60 -17.52 -9.55
N VAL A 143 -1.04 -17.24 -8.33
CA VAL A 143 -0.22 -16.71 -7.24
C VAL A 143 -0.46 -17.56 -5.99
N GLU A 144 0.58 -17.76 -5.21
CA GLU A 144 0.59 -18.57 -4.00
C GLU A 144 1.25 -17.82 -2.85
N ALA A 145 0.94 -18.22 -1.61
CA ALA A 145 1.65 -17.73 -0.44
C ALA A 145 3.16 -18.04 -0.55
N GLY A 146 3.99 -17.07 -0.17
CA GLY A 146 5.45 -17.12 -0.30
C GLY A 146 5.98 -16.57 -1.63
N ASN A 147 5.14 -16.30 -2.63
CA ASN A 147 5.58 -15.57 -3.82
C ASN A 147 5.97 -14.13 -3.46
N ILE A 148 6.89 -13.55 -4.25
CA ILE A 148 7.22 -12.13 -4.18
C ILE A 148 6.36 -11.38 -5.19
N ILE A 149 5.68 -10.33 -4.74
CA ILE A 149 4.95 -9.40 -5.58
C ILE A 149 5.76 -8.11 -5.68
N ASN A 150 5.89 -7.58 -6.89
CA ASN A 150 6.47 -6.26 -7.12
C ASN A 150 5.57 -5.45 -8.05
N GLY A 151 5.36 -4.18 -7.73
CA GLY A 151 4.58 -3.29 -8.58
C GLY A 151 4.21 -2.00 -7.85
N VAL A 152 3.16 -1.34 -8.34
CA VAL A 152 2.64 -0.10 -7.76
C VAL A 152 1.28 -0.39 -7.11
N ALA A 153 1.03 0.23 -5.95
CA ALA A 153 -0.29 0.20 -5.32
C ALA A 153 -0.75 1.63 -5.02
N TRP A 154 -2.03 1.92 -5.31
CA TRP A 154 -2.72 3.09 -4.79
C TRP A 154 -3.43 2.71 -3.49
N LEU A 155 -3.01 3.29 -2.37
CA LEU A 155 -3.47 2.91 -1.04
C LEU A 155 -4.70 3.68 -0.59
N PHE A 156 -5.62 2.96 0.03
CA PHE A 156 -6.78 3.51 0.71
C PHE A 156 -7.12 2.71 1.96
N GLY A 157 -7.91 3.27 2.87
CA GLY A 157 -8.29 2.56 4.08
C GLY A 157 -9.21 3.33 4.99
N ASP A 158 -9.56 2.68 6.09
CA ASP A 158 -10.44 3.21 7.13
C ASP A 158 -9.68 3.31 8.46
N ILE A 159 -9.74 4.48 9.08
CA ILE A 159 -9.16 4.68 10.42
C ILE A 159 -10.06 4.00 11.46
N ALA A 160 -9.44 3.25 12.36
CA ALA A 160 -10.02 2.72 13.59
C ALA A 160 -9.14 3.15 14.78
N LEU A 161 -9.68 3.90 15.73
CA LEU A 161 -8.92 4.32 16.90
C LEU A 161 -8.66 3.14 17.85
N LEU A 162 -7.51 3.17 18.52
CA LEU A 162 -7.20 2.25 19.62
C LEU A 162 -8.10 2.60 20.81
N GLU A 163 -8.93 1.65 21.25
CA GLU A 163 -9.72 1.77 22.49
C GLU A 163 -8.85 1.74 23.76
#